data_AF-A0A0D8ZUL8-F1
#
_entry.id   AF-A0A0D8ZUL8-F1
#
_cell.length_a   1.000
_cell.length_b   1.000
_cell.length_c   1.000
_cell.angle_alpha   90.00
_cell.angle_beta   90.00
_cell.angle_gamma   90.00
#
_symmetry.space_group_name_H-M   'P 1'
#
loop_
_entity.id
_entity.type
_entity.pdbx_description
1 polymer ?
#
loop_
_entity_poly.entity_id
_entity_poly.type
_entity_poly.pdbx_seq_one_letter_code
_entity_poly.pdbx_strand_id
1 'polypeptide(L)'
;MKINSKFLKVSIASLAVVTGFGVTPALAELSEVGPTSPETGNFPQWYKDSTGLKLDLCLAGSIDRLEPPNYCLTEPPDQNNLPSVDNFDPAASNFPDEAFWWTAEALITANNGRALLVLATEAAFANEEVIDGDQMVFNRTRIRVQGLGLVANRRYRVTYPYGVKVLTATQRDPRKPAEINLTEDFGCVVTPTAECNFADVLVPTGNRGRTQNLIGRPWLVWDPAVAPAAPAGYVGDPNVDHRITGSPTGNNFFRIEELNTDGTVRRLVGQTNLFSVSGKLSAP
;
A
#
# COMPACT_ATOMS: atom_id res chain seq x y z
N MET A 1 -57.72 -38.80 52.12
CA MET A 1 -56.54 -38.70 51.24
C MET A 1 -55.62 -37.62 51.81
N LYS A 2 -54.59 -38.00 52.59
CA LYS A 2 -53.59 -37.09 53.17
C LYS A 2 -52.37 -37.05 52.22
N ILE A 3 -51.75 -35.88 52.06
CA ILE A 3 -50.34 -35.57 52.41
C ILE A 3 -49.94 -34.21 51.77
N ASN A 4 -49.32 -33.37 52.60
CA ASN A 4 -48.73 -32.05 52.32
C ASN A 4 -47.53 -32.09 51.36
N SER A 5 -47.16 -30.95 50.75
CA SER A 5 -45.76 -30.46 50.73
C SER A 5 -45.61 -29.05 50.15
N LYS A 6 -44.85 -28.19 50.86
CA LYS A 6 -44.23 -26.94 50.37
C LYS A 6 -42.86 -27.29 49.79
N PHE A 7 -42.42 -26.74 48.66
CA PHE A 7 -41.00 -26.49 48.43
C PHE A 7 -40.71 -25.30 47.50
N LEU A 8 -39.88 -24.42 48.07
CA LEU A 8 -39.09 -23.34 47.51
C LEU A 8 -38.30 -23.80 46.27
N LYS A 9 -38.29 -23.02 45.19
CA LYS A 9 -37.24 -23.10 44.16
C LYS A 9 -36.64 -21.71 43.95
N VAL A 10 -35.36 -21.64 44.32
CA VAL A 10 -34.40 -20.58 44.02
C VAL A 10 -34.22 -20.51 42.51
N SER A 11 -34.48 -19.34 41.90
CA SER A 11 -34.05 -19.06 40.53
C SER A 11 -32.75 -18.27 40.60
N ILE A 12 -31.66 -18.94 40.22
CA ILE A 12 -30.34 -18.38 40.05
C ILE A 12 -30.39 -17.37 38.89
N ALA A 13 -29.95 -16.15 39.15
CA ALA A 13 -29.70 -15.15 38.14
C ALA A 13 -28.51 -15.59 37.27
N SER A 14 -28.77 -15.95 36.01
CA SER A 14 -27.72 -16.14 35.01
C SER A 14 -27.27 -14.77 34.51
N LEU A 15 -26.12 -14.33 35.00
CA LEU A 15 -25.36 -13.21 34.46
C LEU A 15 -24.88 -13.62 33.05
N ALA A 16 -25.60 -13.22 32.00
CA ALA A 16 -25.13 -13.35 30.64
C ALA A 16 -23.97 -12.35 30.45
N VAL A 17 -22.74 -12.83 30.62
CA VAL A 17 -21.55 -12.15 30.13
C VAL A 17 -21.71 -12.10 28.60
N VAL A 18 -22.06 -10.92 28.09
CA VAL A 18 -21.96 -10.60 26.67
C VAL A 18 -20.48 -10.63 26.36
N THR A 19 -19.98 -11.79 25.92
CA THR A 19 -18.71 -11.88 25.22
C THR A 19 -18.85 -11.01 23.99
N GLY A 20 -18.16 -9.86 23.99
CA GLY A 20 -18.05 -9.03 22.80
C GLY A 20 -17.60 -9.91 21.65
N PHE A 21 -18.44 -10.03 20.63
CA PHE A 21 -17.99 -10.47 19.32
C PHE A 21 -16.92 -9.46 18.91
N GLY A 22 -15.65 -9.85 19.05
CA GLY A 22 -14.58 -9.21 18.33
C GLY A 22 -14.93 -9.36 16.86
N VAL A 23 -15.45 -8.29 16.27
CA VAL A 23 -15.53 -8.19 14.82
C VAL A 23 -14.08 -8.19 14.36
N THR A 24 -13.55 -9.37 14.04
CA THR A 24 -12.37 -9.44 13.21
C THR A 24 -12.74 -8.71 11.93
N PRO A 25 -12.09 -7.59 11.56
CA PRO A 25 -12.39 -6.94 10.30
C PRO A 25 -12.17 -7.97 9.19
N ALA A 26 -13.24 -8.27 8.44
CA ALA A 26 -13.19 -9.20 7.31
C ALA A 26 -11.98 -8.83 6.44
N LEU A 27 -11.09 -9.81 6.24
CA LEU A 27 -9.88 -9.68 5.44
C LEU A 27 -10.24 -9.59 3.95
N ALA A 28 -10.83 -8.47 3.52
CA ALA A 28 -10.98 -8.14 2.11
C ALA A 28 -9.81 -7.25 1.69
N GLU A 29 -9.01 -7.75 0.76
CA GLU A 29 -7.89 -7.09 0.10
C GLU A 29 -8.37 -6.36 -1.15
N LEU A 30 -7.48 -6.18 -2.14
CA LEU A 30 -7.96 -6.12 -3.52
C LEU A 30 -8.93 -7.28 -3.75
N SER A 31 -10.13 -6.93 -4.23
CA SER A 31 -11.26 -7.85 -4.30
C SER A 31 -11.34 -8.55 -5.65
N GLU A 32 -10.94 -7.88 -6.73
CA GLU A 32 -11.04 -8.38 -8.09
C GLU A 32 -9.90 -7.84 -8.97
N VAL A 33 -9.55 -8.60 -10.01
CA VAL A 33 -8.59 -8.24 -11.05
C VAL A 33 -9.27 -8.29 -12.42
N GLY A 34 -8.93 -7.32 -13.28
CA GLY A 34 -9.42 -7.24 -14.65
C GLY A 34 -8.72 -8.21 -15.62
N PRO A 35 -9.20 -8.30 -16.87
CA PRO A 35 -8.50 -9.05 -17.90
C PRO A 35 -7.15 -8.40 -18.22
N THR A 36 -6.22 -9.19 -18.74
CA THR A 36 -4.98 -8.68 -19.32
C THR A 36 -5.23 -8.10 -20.71
N SER A 37 -4.39 -7.15 -21.14
CA SER A 37 -4.46 -6.58 -22.48
C SER A 37 -3.06 -6.27 -23.02
N PRO A 38 -2.80 -6.44 -24.33
CA PRO A 38 -1.58 -5.95 -24.96
C PRO A 38 -1.39 -4.43 -24.80
N GLU A 39 -2.47 -3.67 -24.72
CA GLU A 39 -2.43 -2.21 -24.49
C GLU A 39 -1.86 -1.84 -23.11
N THR A 40 -1.86 -2.80 -22.18
CA THR A 40 -1.28 -2.70 -20.85
C THR A 40 -0.07 -3.61 -20.68
N GLY A 41 0.64 -3.96 -21.76
CA GLY A 41 1.85 -4.78 -21.70
C GLY A 41 1.58 -6.20 -21.15
N ASN A 42 0.38 -6.72 -21.42
CA ASN A 42 -0.16 -7.96 -20.88
C ASN A 42 -0.36 -7.99 -19.35
N PHE A 43 -0.28 -6.85 -18.67
CA PHE A 43 -0.76 -6.70 -17.29
C PHE A 43 -2.29 -6.60 -17.23
N PRO A 44 -2.91 -6.87 -16.06
CA PRO A 44 -4.32 -6.58 -15.84
C PRO A 44 -4.67 -5.11 -16.11
N GLN A 45 -5.77 -4.89 -16.83
CA GLN A 45 -6.22 -3.53 -17.11
C GLN A 45 -6.55 -2.74 -15.84
N TRP A 46 -7.09 -3.41 -14.83
CA TRP A 46 -7.52 -2.79 -13.58
C TRP A 46 -7.45 -3.75 -12.39
N TYR A 47 -7.39 -3.18 -11.20
CA TYR A 47 -7.67 -3.85 -9.92
C TYR A 47 -8.81 -3.13 -9.19
N LYS A 48 -9.56 -3.87 -8.38
CA LYS A 48 -10.64 -3.33 -7.54
C LYS A 48 -10.31 -3.54 -6.07
N ASP A 49 -10.47 -2.53 -5.24
CA ASP A 49 -10.21 -2.63 -3.81
C ASP A 49 -11.39 -3.19 -3.01
N SER A 50 -11.21 -3.31 -1.69
CA SER A 50 -12.23 -3.82 -0.75
C SER A 50 -13.51 -2.97 -0.64
N THR A 51 -13.49 -1.73 -1.13
CA THR A 51 -14.66 -0.83 -1.16
C THR A 51 -15.36 -0.79 -2.53
N GLY A 52 -14.80 -1.49 -3.52
CA GLY A 52 -15.31 -1.50 -4.88
C GLY A 52 -14.71 -0.43 -5.78
N LEU A 53 -13.77 0.39 -5.28
CA LEU A 53 -13.03 1.34 -6.09
C LEU A 53 -12.16 0.58 -7.09
N LYS A 54 -12.36 0.83 -8.38
CA LYS A 54 -11.62 0.20 -9.47
C LYS A 54 -10.64 1.20 -10.07
N LEU A 55 -9.36 0.84 -10.13
CA LEU A 55 -8.30 1.67 -10.71
C LEU A 55 -7.67 0.96 -11.91
N ASP A 56 -7.50 1.69 -13.01
CA ASP A 56 -6.80 1.23 -14.20
C ASP A 56 -5.28 1.28 -14.00
N LEU A 57 -4.53 0.45 -14.74
CA LEU A 57 -3.08 0.62 -14.84
C LEU A 57 -2.80 2.00 -15.48
N CYS A 58 -2.14 2.87 -14.72
CA CYS A 58 -2.03 4.27 -15.06
C CYS A 58 -0.90 4.49 -16.08
N LEU A 59 -1.23 4.38 -17.37
CA LEU A 59 -0.29 4.55 -18.49
C LEU A 59 -0.45 5.90 -19.21
N ALA A 60 -1.07 6.90 -18.58
CA ALA A 60 -1.31 8.18 -19.22
C ALA A 60 0.02 8.90 -19.55
N GLY A 61 -0.02 9.70 -20.62
CA GLY A 61 1.17 10.30 -21.23
C GLY A 61 1.91 11.27 -20.34
N SER A 62 3.26 11.22 -20.37
CA SER A 62 4.31 12.00 -19.67
C SER A 62 3.87 12.98 -18.57
N ILE A 63 4.54 12.88 -17.42
CA ILE A 63 4.52 13.90 -16.34
C ILE A 63 4.74 15.33 -16.87
N ASP A 64 5.41 15.51 -18.01
CA ASP A 64 5.67 16.82 -18.65
C ASP A 64 4.53 17.32 -19.57
N ARG A 65 3.43 16.58 -19.71
CA ARG A 65 2.25 17.00 -20.49
C ARG A 65 1.43 17.96 -19.63
N LEU A 66 1.55 19.24 -19.94
CA LEU A 66 0.84 20.30 -19.21
C LEU A 66 -0.69 20.24 -19.36
N GLU A 67 -1.26 19.64 -20.42
CA GLU A 67 -2.72 19.61 -20.63
C GLU A 67 -3.22 18.39 -21.47
N PRO A 68 -4.14 17.55 -20.93
CA PRO A 68 -4.46 17.47 -19.52
C PRO A 68 -3.21 17.01 -18.74
N PRO A 69 -2.98 17.54 -17.53
CA PRO A 69 -1.90 17.10 -16.65
C PRO A 69 -1.93 15.59 -16.43
N ASN A 70 -0.74 14.96 -16.47
CA ASN A 70 -0.60 13.56 -16.16
C ASN A 70 -0.56 13.34 -14.64
N TYR A 71 -1.49 12.55 -14.16
CA TYR A 71 -1.56 12.17 -12.74
C TYR A 71 -1.11 10.72 -12.51
N CYS A 72 -0.45 10.10 -13.50
CA CYS A 72 0.22 8.81 -13.37
C CYS A 72 1.70 9.01 -13.00
N LEU A 73 2.20 8.23 -12.04
CA LEU A 73 3.63 8.14 -11.71
C LEU A 73 4.32 7.05 -12.52
N THR A 74 4.19 7.10 -13.84
CA THR A 74 4.72 6.09 -14.76
C THR A 74 5.39 6.78 -15.92
N GLU A 75 6.56 6.29 -16.34
CA GLU A 75 7.14 6.72 -17.61
C GLU A 75 6.20 6.29 -18.73
N PRO A 76 5.70 7.21 -19.57
CA PRO A 76 4.77 6.81 -20.61
C PRO A 76 5.50 5.97 -21.67
N PRO A 77 4.84 4.96 -22.26
CA PRO A 77 5.33 4.40 -23.52
C PRO A 77 5.40 5.51 -24.59
N ASP A 78 6.22 5.29 -25.63
CA ASP A 78 6.23 6.14 -26.82
C ASP A 78 4.81 6.22 -27.37
N GLN A 79 4.31 7.44 -27.37
CA GLN A 79 2.94 7.79 -27.71
C GLN A 79 2.63 7.69 -29.19
N ASN A 80 3.65 7.65 -30.04
CA ASN A 80 3.49 7.50 -31.48
C ASN A 80 3.26 6.04 -31.87
N ASN A 81 3.50 5.11 -30.95
CA ASN A 81 3.35 3.68 -31.14
C ASN A 81 2.33 3.14 -30.13
N LEU A 82 1.68 2.03 -30.47
CA LEU A 82 0.88 1.33 -29.48
C LEU A 82 1.82 0.76 -28.40
N PRO A 83 1.37 0.70 -27.13
CA PRO A 83 2.11 -0.04 -26.12
C PRO A 83 2.34 -1.49 -26.56
N SER A 84 3.56 -1.99 -26.39
CA SER A 84 3.92 -3.34 -26.77
C SER A 84 5.05 -3.87 -25.89
N VAL A 85 5.05 -5.18 -25.66
CA VAL A 85 6.13 -5.89 -24.96
C VAL A 85 6.57 -7.03 -25.88
N ASP A 86 7.87 -7.09 -26.17
CA ASP A 86 8.48 -8.14 -26.98
C ASP A 86 8.84 -9.36 -26.13
N ASN A 87 8.84 -10.54 -26.73
CA ASN A 87 9.08 -11.80 -26.03
C ASN A 87 10.57 -12.07 -25.75
N PHE A 88 11.50 -11.34 -26.37
CA PHE A 88 12.93 -11.64 -26.31
C PHE A 88 13.85 -10.41 -26.29
N ASP A 89 13.48 -9.31 -26.94
CA ASP A 89 14.30 -8.10 -27.07
C ASP A 89 13.66 -6.93 -26.31
N PRO A 90 14.13 -6.60 -25.09
CA PRO A 90 13.65 -5.46 -24.33
C PRO A 90 13.70 -4.14 -25.10
N ALA A 91 14.65 -3.98 -26.03
CA ALA A 91 14.80 -2.77 -26.82
C ALA A 91 13.75 -2.66 -27.95
N ALA A 92 13.06 -3.75 -28.28
CA ALA A 92 11.93 -3.77 -29.20
C ALA A 92 10.58 -3.50 -28.49
N SER A 93 10.56 -3.49 -27.15
CA SER A 93 9.39 -3.14 -26.35
C SER A 93 9.12 -1.63 -26.36
N ASN A 94 7.84 -1.28 -26.30
CA ASN A 94 7.33 0.07 -26.12
C ASN A 94 6.43 0.10 -24.88
N PHE A 95 7.02 -0.12 -23.71
CA PHE A 95 6.31 -0.17 -22.44
C PHE A 95 7.28 0.23 -21.31
N PRO A 96 6.83 0.91 -20.25
CA PRO A 96 7.68 1.19 -19.11
C PRO A 96 8.05 -0.08 -18.35
N ASP A 97 9.24 -0.10 -17.76
CA ASP A 97 9.70 -1.16 -16.86
C ASP A 97 8.95 -1.20 -15.53
N GLU A 98 8.35 -0.08 -15.11
CA GLU A 98 7.51 0.06 -13.92
C GLU A 98 6.25 0.90 -14.21
N ALA A 99 5.08 0.41 -13.78
CA ALA A 99 3.81 1.12 -13.89
C ALA A 99 2.94 0.91 -12.64
N PHE A 100 1.93 1.77 -12.42
CA PHE A 100 1.16 1.74 -11.17
C PHE A 100 -0.34 1.77 -11.39
N TRP A 101 -1.07 0.93 -10.66
CA TRP A 101 -2.52 1.11 -10.47
C TRP A 101 -2.79 2.18 -9.39
N TRP A 102 -1.93 2.23 -8.37
CA TRP A 102 -2.08 3.15 -7.24
C TRP A 102 -0.75 3.40 -6.54
N THR A 103 -0.55 4.64 -6.08
CA THR A 103 0.53 4.99 -5.14
C THR A 103 0.03 5.96 -4.07
N ALA A 104 0.63 5.87 -2.88
CA ALA A 104 0.60 6.94 -1.89
C ALA A 104 1.96 7.07 -1.19
N GLU A 105 2.55 8.25 -1.29
CA GLU A 105 3.85 8.55 -0.70
C GLU A 105 3.72 9.63 0.37
N ALA A 106 4.48 9.50 1.44
CA ALA A 106 4.60 10.54 2.46
C ALA A 106 6.06 10.83 2.77
N LEU A 107 6.40 12.11 2.82
CA LEU A 107 7.74 12.59 3.12
C LEU A 107 7.72 13.43 4.40
N ILE A 108 8.66 13.13 5.30
CA ILE A 108 8.98 13.96 6.46
C ILE A 108 10.42 14.42 6.29
N THR A 109 10.65 15.73 6.25
CA THR A 109 11.98 16.33 6.24
C THR A 109 12.19 17.17 7.49
N ALA A 110 13.27 16.92 8.21
CA ALA A 110 13.68 17.73 9.38
C ALA A 110 15.17 17.52 9.67
N ASN A 111 15.85 18.47 10.31
CA ASN A 111 17.22 18.31 10.83
C ASN A 111 18.21 17.59 9.87
N ASN A 112 18.26 18.01 8.60
CA ASN A 112 19.10 17.43 7.54
C ASN A 112 18.89 15.92 7.27
N GLY A 113 17.74 15.36 7.66
CA GLY A 113 17.34 14.00 7.37
C GLY A 113 15.97 13.92 6.69
N ARG A 114 15.60 12.72 6.29
CA ARG A 114 14.31 12.43 5.67
C ARG A 114 13.75 11.08 6.12
N ALA A 115 12.43 10.99 6.17
CA ALA A 115 11.68 9.75 6.21
C ALA A 115 10.73 9.71 5.02
N LEU A 116 10.83 8.66 4.21
CA LEU A 116 9.97 8.37 3.08
C LEU A 116 9.17 7.10 3.37
N LEU A 117 7.86 7.20 3.21
CA LEU A 117 6.95 6.08 3.09
C LEU A 117 6.51 6.00 1.63
N VAL A 118 6.62 4.83 1.00
CA VAL A 118 6.04 4.52 -0.30
C VAL A 118 5.09 3.35 -0.13
N LEU A 119 3.86 3.54 -0.59
CA LEU A 119 2.82 2.54 -0.68
C LEU A 119 2.40 2.45 -2.13
N ALA A 120 2.32 1.24 -2.69
CA ALA A 120 1.94 1.09 -4.09
C ALA A 120 1.25 -0.24 -4.38
N THR A 121 0.47 -0.25 -5.46
CA THR A 121 0.10 -1.45 -6.22
C THR A 121 0.75 -1.30 -7.60
N GLU A 122 1.75 -2.13 -7.85
CA GLU A 122 2.80 -1.89 -8.85
C GLU A 122 2.87 -3.06 -9.85
N ALA A 123 3.01 -2.69 -11.13
CA ALA A 123 3.40 -3.54 -12.23
C ALA A 123 4.89 -3.31 -12.48
N ALA A 124 5.65 -4.39 -12.62
CA ALA A 124 7.07 -4.32 -12.95
C ALA A 124 7.46 -5.52 -13.82
N PHE A 125 8.66 -5.52 -14.37
CA PHE A 125 9.24 -6.70 -15.00
C PHE A 125 10.40 -7.26 -14.17
N ALA A 126 10.58 -8.58 -14.24
CA ALA A 126 11.72 -9.22 -13.62
C ALA A 126 13.04 -8.65 -14.16
N ASN A 127 14.00 -8.42 -13.27
CA ASN A 127 15.31 -7.84 -13.60
C ASN A 127 15.27 -6.47 -14.32
N GLU A 128 14.15 -5.75 -14.28
CA GLU A 128 13.98 -4.46 -14.95
C GLU A 128 14.07 -4.56 -16.50
N GLU A 129 13.90 -5.76 -17.06
CA GLU A 129 13.87 -5.98 -18.51
C GLU A 129 12.42 -6.15 -19.00
N VAL A 130 11.99 -5.30 -19.93
CA VAL A 130 10.61 -5.29 -20.46
C VAL A 130 10.41 -6.44 -21.46
N ILE A 131 10.24 -7.65 -20.94
CA ILE A 131 10.08 -8.91 -21.70
C ILE A 131 8.71 -9.54 -21.39
N ASP A 132 8.03 -10.04 -22.42
CA ASP A 132 6.76 -10.75 -22.24
C ASP A 132 7.00 -12.09 -21.53
N GLY A 133 6.24 -12.33 -20.47
CA GLY A 133 6.44 -13.44 -19.52
C GLY A 133 7.15 -13.02 -18.23
N ASP A 134 7.84 -11.87 -18.21
CA ASP A 134 8.56 -11.37 -17.04
C ASP A 134 7.72 -10.41 -16.16
N GLN A 135 6.44 -10.24 -16.48
CA GLN A 135 5.52 -9.39 -15.72
C GLN A 135 5.39 -9.82 -14.25
N MET A 136 5.53 -8.86 -13.34
CA MET A 136 5.39 -8.99 -11.90
C MET A 136 4.33 -8.01 -11.39
N VAL A 137 3.52 -8.43 -10.42
CA VAL A 137 2.57 -7.55 -9.74
C VAL A 137 2.66 -7.71 -8.24
N PHE A 138 2.81 -6.60 -7.53
CA PHE A 138 2.87 -6.62 -6.08
C PHE A 138 2.39 -5.32 -5.45
N ASN A 139 1.89 -5.47 -4.23
CA ASN A 139 1.68 -4.41 -3.27
C ASN A 139 2.98 -4.15 -2.51
N ARG A 140 3.44 -2.90 -2.52
CA ARG A 140 4.69 -2.47 -1.88
C ARG A 140 4.43 -1.63 -0.65
N THR A 141 5.09 -1.97 0.46
CA THR A 141 5.29 -1.07 1.59
C THR A 141 6.79 -0.84 1.78
N ARG A 142 7.23 0.39 1.56
CA ARG A 142 8.63 0.78 1.73
C ARG A 142 8.75 1.92 2.72
N ILE A 143 9.64 1.73 3.70
CA ILE A 143 9.98 2.75 4.70
C ILE A 143 11.49 2.97 4.63
N ARG A 144 11.88 4.20 4.29
CA ARG A 144 13.26 4.66 4.25
C ARG A 144 13.40 5.83 5.18
N VAL A 145 14.23 5.72 6.21
CA VAL A 145 14.51 6.83 7.12
C VAL A 145 16.01 6.96 7.23
N GLN A 146 16.53 8.15 6.99
CA GLN A 146 17.95 8.44 7.13
C GLN A 146 18.11 9.80 7.82
N GLY A 147 18.95 9.85 8.84
CA GLY A 147 19.09 11.06 9.66
C GLY A 147 17.91 11.19 10.65
N LEU A 148 17.33 12.40 10.76
CA LEU A 148 16.26 12.72 11.73
C LEU A 148 16.62 12.48 13.21
N GLY A 149 17.92 12.39 13.52
CA GLY A 149 18.37 12.02 14.87
C GLY A 149 18.10 10.56 15.23
N LEU A 150 17.97 9.67 14.23
CA LEU A 150 18.04 8.23 14.44
C LEU A 150 19.35 7.85 15.15
N VAL A 151 19.26 6.88 16.05
CA VAL A 151 20.39 6.34 16.81
C VAL A 151 20.45 4.85 16.52
N ALA A 152 21.64 4.37 16.12
CA ALA A 152 21.86 2.96 15.84
C ALA A 152 21.46 2.08 17.03
N ASN A 153 20.87 0.91 16.74
CA ASN A 153 20.40 -0.07 17.72
C ASN A 153 19.24 0.40 18.61
N ARG A 154 18.61 1.55 18.32
CA ARG A 154 17.35 1.97 18.97
C ARG A 154 16.15 1.50 18.17
N ARG A 155 15.04 1.29 18.89
CA ARG A 155 13.74 0.88 18.33
C ARG A 155 12.87 2.10 18.06
N TYR A 156 12.19 2.06 16.92
CA TYR A 156 11.30 3.10 16.44
C TYR A 156 9.96 2.48 16.08
N ARG A 157 8.87 3.07 16.59
CA ARG A 157 7.52 2.74 16.14
C ARG A 157 7.18 3.63 14.95
N VAL A 158 6.83 2.97 13.86
CA VAL A 158 6.35 3.60 12.64
C VAL A 158 4.86 3.30 12.50
N THR A 159 4.02 4.32 12.61
CA THR A 159 2.58 4.24 12.37
C THR A 159 2.29 4.85 11.00
N TYR A 160 1.55 4.12 10.18
CA TYR A 160 1.20 4.50 8.82
C TYR A 160 -0.22 4.02 8.48
N PRO A 161 -0.81 4.42 7.34
CA PRO A 161 -2.22 4.16 7.06
C PRO A 161 -2.67 2.70 7.16
N TYR A 162 -1.80 1.75 6.85
CA TYR A 162 -2.12 0.33 6.85
C TYR A 162 -1.66 -0.44 8.09
N GLY A 163 -0.97 0.21 9.05
CA GLY A 163 -0.55 -0.50 10.25
C GLY A 163 0.51 0.18 11.08
N VAL A 164 1.16 -0.65 11.90
CA VAL A 164 2.23 -0.23 12.81
C VAL A 164 3.38 -1.23 12.68
N LYS A 165 4.59 -0.71 12.55
CA LYS A 165 5.83 -1.51 12.60
C LYS A 165 6.73 -1.00 13.70
N VAL A 166 7.44 -1.91 14.36
CA VAL A 166 8.52 -1.54 15.28
C VAL A 166 9.84 -1.99 14.67
N LEU A 167 10.65 -1.03 14.24
CA LEU A 167 11.87 -1.25 13.48
C LEU A 167 13.08 -0.80 14.29
N THR A 168 14.22 -1.46 14.12
CA THR A 168 15.48 -1.07 14.75
C THR A 168 16.32 -0.32 13.73
N ALA A 169 16.79 0.88 14.08
CA ALA A 169 17.70 1.62 13.21
C ALA A 169 19.07 0.95 13.18
N THR A 170 19.67 0.90 11.99
CA THR A 170 20.99 0.30 11.76
C THR A 170 21.96 1.37 11.26
N GLN A 171 23.25 1.13 11.42
CA GLN A 171 24.29 2.01 10.88
C GLN A 171 25.42 1.13 10.38
N ARG A 172 25.46 0.92 9.06
CA ARG A 172 26.47 0.05 8.42
C ARG A 172 27.83 0.75 8.30
N ASP A 173 27.82 2.05 8.00
CA ASP A 173 28.99 2.91 7.95
C ASP A 173 28.91 3.95 9.08
N PRO A 174 29.81 3.94 10.08
CA PRO A 174 29.82 4.92 11.17
C PRO A 174 29.95 6.38 10.71
N ARG A 175 30.38 6.63 9.47
CA ARG A 175 30.48 7.98 8.88
C ARG A 175 29.15 8.49 8.32
N LYS A 176 28.16 7.61 8.14
CA LYS A 176 26.83 7.95 7.64
C LYS A 176 25.82 8.00 8.79
N PRO A 177 24.72 8.77 8.68
CA PRO A 177 23.65 8.72 9.67
C PRO A 177 23.08 7.31 9.81
N ALA A 178 22.56 6.98 11.00
CA ALA A 178 21.77 5.77 11.18
C ALA A 178 20.51 5.82 10.30
N GLU A 179 20.04 4.64 9.91
CA GLU A 179 18.94 4.47 8.96
C GLU A 179 17.96 3.35 9.34
N ILE A 180 16.74 3.48 8.86
CA ILE A 180 15.75 2.41 8.75
C ILE A 180 15.54 2.16 7.26
N ASN A 181 15.64 0.90 6.87
CA ASN A 181 15.56 0.47 5.48
C ASN A 181 14.71 -0.81 5.40
N LEU A 182 13.42 -0.63 5.08
CA LEU A 182 12.44 -1.72 4.94
C LEU A 182 11.77 -1.63 3.56
N THR A 183 11.76 -2.74 2.83
CA THR A 183 10.84 -2.98 1.70
C THR A 183 10.14 -4.30 1.98
N GLU A 184 8.81 -4.29 1.89
CA GLU A 184 7.99 -5.48 1.87
C GLU A 184 7.11 -5.42 0.63
N ASP A 185 7.30 -6.39 -0.26
CA ASP A 185 6.49 -6.56 -1.45
C ASP A 185 5.64 -7.82 -1.28
N PHE A 186 4.39 -7.75 -1.76
CA PHE A 186 3.44 -8.84 -1.71
C PHE A 186 2.71 -8.98 -3.02
N GLY A 187 2.78 -10.14 -3.64
CA GLY A 187 2.02 -10.44 -4.84
C GLY A 187 2.66 -11.61 -5.57
N CYS A 188 2.57 -11.61 -6.88
CA CYS A 188 3.25 -12.60 -7.70
C CYS A 188 4.59 -12.05 -8.20
N VAL A 189 5.56 -12.96 -8.25
CA VAL A 189 6.89 -12.71 -8.81
C VAL A 189 7.17 -13.80 -9.82
N VAL A 190 7.91 -13.48 -10.87
CA VAL A 190 8.32 -14.48 -11.87
C VAL A 190 9.46 -15.32 -11.30
N THR A 191 9.41 -16.62 -11.54
CA THR A 191 10.47 -17.56 -11.19
C THR A 191 10.81 -18.42 -12.40
N PRO A 192 11.96 -19.10 -12.42
CA PRO A 192 12.32 -20.01 -13.52
C PRO A 192 11.31 -21.15 -13.78
N THR A 193 10.35 -21.36 -12.89
CA THR A 193 9.39 -22.47 -12.93
C THR A 193 7.93 -22.03 -12.89
N ALA A 194 7.65 -20.73 -12.77
CA ALA A 194 6.29 -20.21 -12.67
C ALA A 194 6.21 -18.75 -13.12
N GLU A 195 5.27 -18.48 -14.02
CA GLU A 195 4.81 -17.14 -14.38
C GLU A 195 4.01 -16.51 -13.23
N CYS A 196 3.83 -15.19 -13.28
CA CYS A 196 3.06 -14.44 -12.30
C CYS A 196 1.56 -14.74 -12.44
N ASN A 197 0.95 -15.30 -11.41
CA ASN A 197 -0.51 -15.32 -11.32
C ASN A 197 -1.00 -13.98 -10.77
N PHE A 198 -1.51 -13.11 -11.63
CA PHE A 198 -1.96 -11.76 -11.24
C PHE A 198 -3.07 -11.70 -10.19
N ALA A 199 -3.75 -12.81 -9.92
CA ALA A 199 -4.71 -12.91 -8.82
C ALA A 199 -4.04 -13.10 -7.44
N ASP A 200 -2.74 -13.38 -7.37
CA ASP A 200 -2.04 -13.59 -6.09
C ASP A 200 -1.93 -12.31 -5.25
N VAL A 201 -2.06 -11.12 -5.85
CA VAL A 201 -2.12 -9.84 -5.11
C VAL A 201 -3.48 -9.60 -4.41
N LEU A 202 -4.45 -10.51 -4.59
CA LEU A 202 -5.77 -10.47 -3.96
C LEU A 202 -5.85 -11.33 -2.67
N VAL A 203 -4.82 -12.11 -2.34
CA VAL A 203 -4.89 -13.12 -1.25
C VAL A 203 -4.49 -12.56 0.13
N PRO A 204 -5.34 -12.74 1.19
CA PRO A 204 -5.25 -12.12 2.53
C PRO A 204 -3.86 -12.14 3.17
N THR A 205 -3.13 -13.21 2.87
CA THR A 205 -1.80 -13.49 3.39
C THR A 205 -1.06 -14.42 2.45
N GLY A 206 0.27 -14.34 2.50
CA GLY A 206 1.21 -15.16 1.77
C GLY A 206 2.13 -15.90 2.74
N ASN A 207 2.95 -16.81 2.22
CA ASN A 207 3.92 -17.56 3.01
C ASN A 207 3.30 -18.20 4.27
N ARG A 208 2.16 -18.89 4.10
CA ARG A 208 1.38 -19.53 5.19
C ARG A 208 0.99 -18.55 6.32
N GLY A 209 0.59 -17.33 5.98
CA GLY A 209 0.14 -16.34 6.96
C GLY A 209 1.26 -15.44 7.52
N ARG A 210 2.52 -15.62 7.08
CA ARG A 210 3.67 -14.86 7.60
C ARG A 210 3.77 -13.46 7.02
N THR A 211 3.29 -13.28 5.81
CA THR A 211 3.27 -11.98 5.14
C THR A 211 1.82 -11.57 4.97
N GLN A 212 1.49 -10.36 5.44
CA GLN A 212 0.15 -9.79 5.29
C GLN A 212 0.12 -8.92 4.06
N ASN A 213 -0.98 -8.98 3.31
CA ASN A 213 -1.25 -8.00 2.29
C ASN A 213 -2.27 -7.00 2.81
N LEU A 214 -1.81 -5.76 2.93
CA LEU A 214 -2.52 -4.71 3.66
C LEU A 214 -3.03 -3.61 2.73
N ILE A 215 -2.47 -3.52 1.51
CA ILE A 215 -2.85 -2.50 0.52
C ILE A 215 -4.11 -2.96 -0.21
N GLY A 216 -4.95 -2.00 -0.64
CA GLY A 216 -6.29 -2.27 -1.17
C GLY A 216 -7.37 -2.43 -0.09
N ARG A 217 -7.05 -2.07 1.16
CA ARG A 217 -7.95 -2.21 2.31
C ARG A 217 -8.44 -0.89 2.92
N PRO A 218 -9.19 0.00 2.25
CA PRO A 218 -9.18 0.35 0.83
C PRO A 218 -7.88 1.03 0.40
N TRP A 219 -7.76 1.42 -0.87
CA TRP A 219 -6.74 2.37 -1.28
C TRP A 219 -6.99 3.75 -0.66
N LEU A 220 -5.91 4.50 -0.40
CA LEU A 220 -6.02 5.87 0.08
C LEU A 220 -6.37 6.79 -1.08
N VAL A 221 -7.24 7.76 -0.82
CA VAL A 221 -7.64 8.79 -1.76
C VAL A 221 -7.47 10.15 -1.10
N TRP A 222 -7.38 11.22 -1.88
CA TRP A 222 -7.44 12.58 -1.33
C TRP A 222 -8.71 12.79 -0.51
N ASP A 223 -8.57 13.44 0.63
CA ASP A 223 -9.71 13.80 1.48
C ASP A 223 -10.60 14.82 0.77
N PRO A 224 -11.84 14.47 0.36
CA PRO A 224 -12.71 15.37 -0.38
C PRO A 224 -13.19 16.56 0.47
N ALA A 225 -13.00 16.54 1.79
CA ALA A 225 -13.29 17.67 2.67
C ALA A 225 -12.21 18.77 2.62
N VAL A 226 -11.12 18.55 1.91
CA VAL A 226 -9.99 19.46 1.78
C VAL A 226 -9.85 19.86 0.31
N ALA A 227 -9.73 21.16 0.05
CA ALA A 227 -9.54 21.66 -1.30
C ALA A 227 -8.04 21.67 -1.67
N PRO A 228 -7.69 21.46 -2.96
CA PRO A 228 -8.60 21.18 -4.07
C PRO A 228 -9.14 19.74 -4.04
N ALA A 229 -10.29 19.52 -4.69
CA ALA A 229 -10.77 18.16 -4.92
C ALA A 229 -9.81 17.41 -5.86
N ALA A 230 -9.82 16.07 -5.79
CA ALA A 230 -9.06 15.25 -6.73
C ALA A 230 -9.45 15.57 -8.18
N PRO A 231 -8.49 15.55 -9.12
CA PRO A 231 -8.78 15.74 -10.54
C PRO A 231 -9.82 14.74 -11.06
N ALA A 232 -10.65 15.16 -12.02
CA ALA A 232 -11.66 14.30 -12.60
C ALA A 232 -11.02 13.03 -13.21
N GLY A 233 -11.51 11.85 -12.82
CA GLY A 233 -10.96 10.58 -13.27
C GLY A 233 -9.79 10.04 -12.44
N TYR A 234 -9.41 10.70 -11.34
CA TYR A 234 -8.28 10.28 -10.50
C TYR A 234 -8.63 10.34 -9.01
N VAL A 235 -7.88 9.59 -8.21
CA VAL A 235 -8.02 9.58 -6.74
C VAL A 235 -7.18 10.64 -6.02
N GLY A 236 -6.29 11.31 -6.76
CA GLY A 236 -5.39 12.35 -6.29
C GLY A 236 -4.51 12.87 -7.43
N ASP A 237 -3.72 13.91 -7.12
CA ASP A 237 -2.65 14.42 -7.97
C ASP A 237 -1.31 14.17 -7.26
N PRO A 238 -0.38 13.39 -7.85
CA PRO A 238 0.90 13.11 -7.20
C PRO A 238 1.81 14.35 -7.10
N ASN A 239 1.52 15.43 -7.82
CA ASN A 239 2.31 16.67 -7.78
C ASN A 239 1.94 17.58 -6.60
N VAL A 240 0.90 17.25 -5.85
CA VAL A 240 0.43 18.04 -4.71
C VAL A 240 0.30 17.17 -3.46
N ASP A 241 1.10 17.48 -2.45
CA ASP A 241 0.99 16.89 -1.13
C ASP A 241 -0.37 17.27 -0.49
N HIS A 242 -1.22 16.28 -0.24
CA HIS A 242 -2.60 16.49 0.20
C HIS A 242 -2.99 15.57 1.36
N ARG A 243 -4.02 15.96 2.13
CA ARG A 243 -4.58 15.08 3.15
C ARG A 243 -5.30 13.90 2.50
N ILE A 244 -5.28 12.76 3.17
CA ILE A 244 -5.90 11.53 2.67
C ILE A 244 -6.98 11.01 3.59
N THR A 245 -7.84 10.17 3.03
CA THR A 245 -8.79 9.32 3.74
C THR A 245 -8.67 7.87 3.24
N GLY A 246 -9.42 6.95 3.84
CA GLY A 246 -9.43 5.54 3.47
C GLY A 246 -8.50 4.64 4.30
N SER A 247 -7.77 5.15 5.29
CA SER A 247 -6.97 4.28 6.17
C SER A 247 -7.86 3.25 6.92
N PRO A 248 -7.61 1.94 6.81
CA PRO A 248 -8.36 0.92 7.58
C PRO A 248 -8.10 1.00 9.08
N THR A 249 -6.99 1.60 9.47
CA THR A 249 -6.57 1.70 10.87
C THR A 249 -6.98 3.05 11.49
N GLY A 250 -7.65 3.91 10.73
CA GLY A 250 -7.97 5.28 11.12
C GLY A 250 -6.76 6.23 11.15
N ASN A 251 -5.57 5.76 10.76
CA ASN A 251 -4.35 6.55 10.76
C ASN A 251 -4.13 7.21 9.39
N ASN A 252 -4.78 8.34 9.13
CA ASN A 252 -4.54 9.13 7.92
C ASN A 252 -3.23 9.97 8.01
N PHE A 253 -2.15 9.37 8.51
CA PHE A 253 -0.86 10.02 8.74
C PHE A 253 0.29 9.00 8.72
N PHE A 254 1.50 9.50 8.50
CA PHE A 254 2.77 8.79 8.67
C PHE A 254 3.52 9.39 9.86
N ARG A 255 3.84 8.57 10.88
CA ARG A 255 4.49 8.99 12.13
C ARG A 255 5.62 8.05 12.51
N ILE A 256 6.70 8.63 13.03
CA ILE A 256 7.85 7.91 13.60
C ILE A 256 8.07 8.37 15.03
N GLU A 257 8.13 7.41 15.95
CA GLU A 257 8.36 7.61 17.38
C GLU A 257 9.56 6.78 17.83
N GLU A 258 10.47 7.37 18.59
CA GLU A 258 11.54 6.61 19.27
C GLU A 258 10.97 5.96 20.54
N LEU A 259 11.32 4.69 20.78
CA LEU A 259 10.84 3.94 21.93
C LEU A 259 11.91 3.79 23.01
N ASN A 260 11.47 3.76 24.27
CA ASN A 260 12.24 3.25 25.39
C ASN A 260 12.33 1.72 25.34
N THR A 261 13.18 1.13 26.19
CA THR A 261 13.36 -0.33 26.28
C THR A 261 12.09 -1.05 26.74
N ASP A 262 11.23 -0.37 27.51
CA ASP A 262 9.92 -0.88 27.95
C ASP A 262 8.81 -0.72 26.89
N GLY A 263 9.12 -0.17 25.72
CA GLY A 263 8.17 0.05 24.63
C GLY A 263 7.34 1.34 24.73
N THR A 264 7.52 2.13 25.79
CA THR A 264 6.89 3.46 25.89
C THR A 264 7.51 4.45 24.90
N VAL A 265 6.74 5.45 24.48
CA VAL A 265 7.24 6.50 23.57
C VAL A 265 8.22 7.38 24.32
N ARG A 266 9.45 7.45 23.83
CA ARG A 266 10.49 8.36 24.33
C ARG A 266 10.33 9.75 23.77
N ARG A 267 10.15 9.86 22.44
CA ARG A 267 9.91 11.13 21.74
C ARG A 267 9.29 10.90 20.36
N LEU A 268 8.64 11.93 19.84
CA LEU A 268 8.29 12.03 18.42
C LEU A 268 9.55 12.36 17.61
N VAL A 269 9.82 11.57 16.56
CA VAL A 269 10.89 11.85 15.59
C VAL A 269 10.35 12.73 14.46
N GLY A 270 9.15 12.44 13.98
CA GLY A 270 8.46 13.24 12.98
C GLY A 270 7.10 12.66 12.61
N GLN A 271 6.26 13.50 12.02
CA GLN A 271 4.95 13.11 11.51
C GLN A 271 4.55 14.01 10.35
N THR A 272 3.83 13.45 9.38
CA THR A 272 3.07 14.19 8.36
C THR A 272 1.71 13.53 8.16
N ASN A 273 0.71 14.31 7.78
CA ASN A 273 -0.58 13.83 7.28
C ASN A 273 -0.83 14.21 5.82
N LEU A 274 0.23 14.63 5.13
CA LEU A 274 0.20 14.95 3.71
C LEU A 274 0.83 13.80 2.92
N PHE A 275 0.21 13.49 1.79
CA PHE A 275 0.62 12.43 0.89
C PHE A 275 0.50 12.91 -0.56
N SER A 276 1.47 12.50 -1.38
CA SER A 276 1.34 12.46 -2.83
C SER A 276 0.60 11.18 -3.20
N VAL A 277 -0.47 11.26 -3.98
CA VAL A 277 -1.34 10.11 -4.33
C VAL A 277 -1.60 10.09 -5.82
N SER A 278 -1.42 8.93 -6.45
CA SER A 278 -1.74 8.67 -7.85
C SER A 278 -2.65 7.44 -7.98
N GLY A 279 -3.55 7.48 -8.96
CA GLY A 279 -4.40 6.37 -9.35
C GLY A 279 -5.54 6.83 -10.25
N LYS A 280 -5.72 6.14 -11.37
CA LYS A 280 -6.72 6.48 -12.39
C LYS A 280 -7.97 5.65 -12.19
N LEU A 281 -9.13 6.30 -12.06
CA LEU A 281 -10.42 5.63 -11.98
C LEU A 281 -10.69 4.85 -13.27
N SER A 282 -11.06 3.59 -13.11
CA SER A 282 -11.53 2.76 -14.21
C SER A 282 -12.92 3.21 -14.66
N ALA A 283 -13.17 3.15 -15.97
CA ALA A 283 -14.50 3.42 -16.49
C ALA A 283 -15.53 2.39 -15.96
N PRO A 284 -16.79 2.81 -15.71
CA PRO A 284 -17.86 1.92 -15.24
C PRO A 284 -18.18 0.78 -16.21
#